data_AF-S4NWG2-F1
#
_entry.id   AF-S4NWG2-F1
#
_cell.length_a   1.000
_cell.length_b   1.000
_cell.length_c   1.000
_cell.angle_alpha   90.00
_cell.angle_beta   90.00
_cell.angle_gamma   90.00
#
_symmetry.space_group_name_H-M   'P 1'
#
loop_
_entity.id
_entity.type
_entity.pdbx_description
1 polymer ?
#
loop_
_entity_poly.entity_id
_entity_poly.type
_entity_poly.pdbx_seq_one_letter_code
_entity_poly.pdbx_strand_id
1 'polypeptide(L)'
;VDSIFGPTRNPWFSSEDWKISGGSSGGSAVSVSSGSCVAAIGSDTGGSTRNPAALCGVIGLKPTYGLVSRYGLIPLVNSMDVPGILARNIDDTTKILNCVAGPDTLDATTVKKPFKPINITDIDLS
;
A
#
# COMPACT_ATOMS: atom_id res chain seq x y z
N VAL A 1 3.24 -10.24 -10.62
CA VAL A 1 1.80 -9.97 -10.83
C VAL A 1 1.34 -10.75 -12.05
N ASP A 2 0.20 -11.44 -11.96
CA ASP A 2 -0.47 -12.03 -13.12
C ASP A 2 -1.36 -10.95 -13.77
N SER A 3 -1.13 -10.66 -15.05
CA SER A 3 -1.75 -9.53 -15.75
C SER A 3 -1.71 -9.73 -17.26
N ILE A 4 -2.73 -9.25 -17.96
CA ILE A 4 -2.79 -9.22 -19.43
C ILE A 4 -1.67 -8.36 -20.06
N PHE A 5 -1.08 -7.44 -19.28
CA PHE A 5 0.03 -6.59 -19.72
C PHE A 5 1.41 -7.25 -19.48
N GLY A 6 1.42 -8.52 -19.05
CA GLY A 6 2.62 -9.24 -18.67
C GLY A 6 3.05 -8.99 -17.23
N PRO A 7 4.12 -9.68 -16.78
CA PRO A 7 4.55 -9.61 -15.39
C PRO A 7 5.23 -8.28 -15.08
N THR A 8 4.87 -7.70 -13.93
CA THR A 8 5.67 -6.62 -13.33
C THR A 8 7.01 -7.17 -12.84
N ARG A 9 8.11 -6.57 -13.31
CA ARG A 9 9.49 -6.96 -12.99
C ARG A 9 10.03 -6.13 -11.84
N ASN A 10 10.77 -6.77 -10.95
CA ASN A 10 11.42 -6.11 -9.83
C ASN A 10 12.56 -5.19 -10.34
N PRO A 11 12.57 -3.89 -9.98
CA PRO A 11 13.49 -2.90 -10.54
C PRO A 11 14.95 -3.09 -10.10
N TRP A 12 15.21 -3.91 -9.08
CA TRP A 12 16.56 -4.18 -8.58
C TRP A 12 17.36 -5.17 -9.43
N PHE A 13 16.72 -5.79 -10.42
CA PHE A 13 17.33 -6.82 -11.26
C PHE A 13 17.32 -6.41 -12.74
N SER A 14 18.30 -6.91 -13.49
CA SER A 14 18.41 -6.63 -14.91
C SER A 14 17.26 -7.28 -15.70
N SER A 15 17.07 -6.83 -16.94
CA SER A 15 16.06 -7.40 -17.84
C SER A 15 16.31 -8.87 -18.17
N GLU A 16 17.58 -9.31 -18.14
CA GLU A 16 18.00 -10.68 -18.52
C GLU A 16 17.84 -11.68 -17.37
N ASP A 17 17.99 -11.24 -16.11
CA ASP A 17 17.74 -12.05 -14.89
C ASP A 17 16.65 -11.41 -14.03
N TRP A 18 15.51 -11.10 -14.64
CA TRP A 18 14.43 -10.41 -13.93
C TRP A 18 13.80 -11.30 -12.85
N LYS A 19 13.46 -10.68 -11.72
CA LYS A 19 12.72 -11.34 -10.63
C LYS A 19 11.31 -10.77 -10.48
N ILE A 20 10.43 -11.52 -9.82
CA ILE A 20 9.07 -11.07 -9.52
C ILE A 20 9.09 -9.84 -8.59
N SER A 21 8.21 -8.88 -8.85
CA SER A 21 7.97 -7.76 -7.93
C SER A 21 7.06 -8.13 -6.74
N GLY A 22 6.56 -9.36 -6.66
CA GLY A 22 5.42 -9.73 -5.82
C GLY A 22 4.08 -9.28 -6.40
N GLY A 23 3.01 -9.36 -5.61
CA GLY A 23 1.67 -8.95 -6.02
C GLY A 23 0.63 -9.12 -4.91
N SER A 24 -0.62 -8.69 -5.15
CA SER A 24 -1.11 -8.12 -6.42
C SER A 24 -0.66 -6.68 -6.72
N SER A 25 -0.30 -5.88 -5.71
CA SER A 25 0.12 -4.46 -5.89
C SER A 25 1.57 -4.29 -6.36
N GLY A 26 2.04 -5.16 -7.27
CA GLY A 26 3.43 -5.16 -7.74
C GLY A 26 3.79 -3.90 -8.51
N GLY A 27 2.92 -3.42 -9.41
CA GLY A 27 3.14 -2.17 -10.16
C GLY A 27 3.31 -0.96 -9.24
N SER A 28 2.47 -0.85 -8.19
CA SER A 28 2.57 0.20 -7.18
C SER A 28 3.93 0.16 -6.45
N ALA A 29 4.39 -1.03 -6.04
CA ALA A 29 5.68 -1.18 -5.36
C ALA A 29 6.85 -0.80 -6.27
N VAL A 30 6.82 -1.23 -7.53
CA VAL A 30 7.86 -0.89 -8.52
C VAL A 30 7.88 0.60 -8.80
N SER A 31 6.73 1.24 -9.00
CA SER A 31 6.65 2.69 -9.26
C SER A 31 7.24 3.53 -8.12
N VAL A 32 7.02 3.12 -6.87
CA VAL A 32 7.61 3.80 -5.70
C VAL A 32 9.12 3.51 -5.62
N SER A 33 9.52 2.25 -5.82
CA SER A 33 10.91 1.80 -5.75
C SER A 33 11.79 2.48 -6.81
N SER A 34 11.28 2.60 -8.05
CA SER A 34 11.99 3.24 -9.17
C SER A 34 11.97 4.77 -9.13
N GLY A 35 11.28 5.39 -8.17
CA GLY A 35 11.16 6.85 -8.10
C GLY A 35 10.13 7.47 -9.04
N SER A 36 9.34 6.66 -9.75
CA SER A 36 8.29 7.14 -10.68
C SER A 36 7.15 7.85 -9.95
N CYS A 37 6.93 7.53 -8.68
CA CYS A 37 6.05 8.30 -7.78
C CYS A 37 6.63 8.41 -6.36
N VAL A 38 6.07 9.33 -5.57
CA VAL A 38 6.43 9.51 -4.15
C VAL A 38 5.82 8.40 -3.29
N ALA A 39 4.54 8.13 -3.51
CA ALA A 39 3.79 7.07 -2.85
C ALA A 39 2.78 6.47 -3.84
N ALA A 40 2.29 5.28 -3.52
CA ALA A 40 1.23 4.61 -4.27
C ALA A 40 0.22 3.97 -3.33
N ILE A 41 -1.02 3.86 -3.81
CA ILE A 41 -2.06 3.06 -3.17
C ILE A 41 -2.06 1.66 -3.79
N GLY A 42 -2.24 0.66 -2.95
CA GLY A 42 -2.48 -0.73 -3.33
C GLY A 42 -3.70 -1.28 -2.60
N SER A 43 -3.92 -2.58 -2.72
CA SER A 43 -4.82 -3.32 -1.85
C SER A 43 -4.08 -4.48 -1.19
N ASP A 44 -4.53 -4.87 0.00
CA ASP A 44 -4.00 -5.99 0.76
C ASP A 44 -5.15 -6.80 1.34
N THR A 45 -5.45 -7.92 0.68
CA THR A 45 -6.41 -8.92 1.17
C THR A 45 -5.70 -9.97 2.04
N GLY A 46 -4.55 -10.46 1.57
CA GLY A 46 -3.77 -11.50 2.27
C GLY A 46 -2.26 -11.24 2.29
N GLY A 47 -1.80 -10.06 1.86
CA GLY A 47 -0.38 -9.73 1.70
C GLY A 47 -0.09 -8.85 0.48
N SER A 48 -1.11 -8.48 -0.29
CA SER A 48 -0.94 -7.87 -1.62
C SER A 48 -0.30 -6.48 -1.64
N THR A 49 -0.12 -5.83 -0.50
CA THR A 49 0.70 -4.61 -0.35
C THR A 49 2.05 -4.95 0.29
N ARG A 50 2.04 -5.76 1.35
CA ARG A 50 3.24 -6.10 2.14
C ARG A 50 4.26 -6.95 1.36
N ASN A 51 3.80 -7.98 0.64
CA ASN A 51 4.65 -8.87 -0.14
C ASN A 51 5.41 -8.13 -1.25
N PRO A 52 4.75 -7.34 -2.13
CA PRO A 52 5.49 -6.62 -3.15
C PRO A 52 6.39 -5.51 -2.57
N ALA A 53 5.98 -4.88 -1.46
CA ALA A 53 6.83 -3.90 -0.78
C ALA A 53 8.14 -4.51 -0.26
N ALA A 54 8.06 -5.68 0.40
CA ALA A 54 9.23 -6.41 0.87
C ALA A 54 10.18 -6.80 -0.26
N LEU A 55 9.65 -7.27 -1.39
CA LEU A 55 10.46 -7.67 -2.55
C LEU A 55 11.06 -6.47 -3.29
N CYS A 56 10.36 -5.34 -3.35
CA CYS A 56 10.81 -4.14 -4.06
C CYS A 56 11.57 -3.15 -3.15
N GLY A 57 11.85 -3.51 -1.90
CA GLY A 57 12.65 -2.69 -0.98
C GLY A 57 11.99 -1.36 -0.58
N VAL A 58 10.67 -1.36 -0.40
CA VAL A 58 9.90 -0.16 0.01
C VAL A 58 9.02 -0.47 1.23
N ILE A 59 8.49 0.55 1.88
CA ILE A 59 7.53 0.38 2.97
C ILE A 59 6.18 -0.04 2.38
N GLY A 60 5.57 -1.08 2.96
CA GLY A 60 4.23 -1.54 2.63
C GLY A 60 3.35 -1.55 3.87
N LEU A 61 2.57 -0.49 4.07
CA LEU A 61 1.65 -0.39 5.19
C LEU A 61 0.29 -0.99 4.79
N LYS A 62 -0.14 -2.00 5.54
CA LYS A 62 -1.54 -2.42 5.58
C LYS A 62 -2.18 -1.85 6.86
N PRO A 63 -3.03 -0.82 6.77
CA PRO A 63 -3.73 -0.28 7.93
C PRO A 63 -4.62 -1.31 8.65
N THR A 64 -5.14 -0.91 9.80
CA THR A 64 -6.23 -1.63 10.47
C THR A 64 -7.44 -1.71 9.53
N TYR A 65 -8.09 -2.87 9.48
CA TYR A 65 -9.31 -3.05 8.67
C TYR A 65 -10.36 -2.00 9.05
N GLY A 66 -10.95 -1.34 8.06
CA GLY A 66 -11.92 -0.25 8.24
C GLY A 66 -11.32 1.10 8.63
N LEU A 67 -9.99 1.25 8.71
CA LEU A 67 -9.36 2.56 8.96
C LEU A 67 -9.35 3.46 7.71
N VAL A 68 -9.22 2.86 6.53
CA VAL A 68 -9.26 3.54 5.23
C VAL A 68 -10.45 2.98 4.47
N SER A 69 -11.25 3.88 3.89
CA SER A 69 -12.46 3.52 3.15
C SER A 69 -12.15 2.64 1.93
N ARG A 70 -13.01 1.65 1.70
CA ARG A 70 -13.03 0.79 0.50
C ARG A 70 -14.02 1.29 -0.53
N TYR A 71 -14.68 2.42 -0.32
CA TYR A 71 -15.58 2.98 -1.33
C TYR A 71 -14.81 3.27 -2.63
N GLY A 72 -15.24 2.66 -3.73
CA GLY A 72 -14.54 2.70 -5.02
C GLY A 72 -13.44 1.64 -5.21
N LEU A 73 -13.08 0.87 -4.19
CA LEU A 73 -12.19 -0.29 -4.32
C LEU A 73 -12.96 -1.47 -4.91
N ILE A 74 -12.41 -2.08 -5.96
CA ILE A 74 -12.97 -3.33 -6.53
C ILE A 74 -12.75 -4.47 -5.52
N PRO A 75 -13.83 -5.14 -5.05
CA PRO A 75 -13.72 -6.13 -3.99
C PRO A 75 -13.09 -7.44 -4.49
N LEU A 76 -12.26 -8.07 -3.65
CA LEU A 76 -11.76 -9.43 -3.82
C LEU A 76 -12.32 -10.35 -2.73
N VAL A 77 -12.02 -10.04 -1.45
CA VAL A 77 -12.65 -10.67 -0.29
C VAL A 77 -13.02 -9.57 0.70
N ASN A 78 -14.29 -9.15 0.66
CA ASN A 78 -14.75 -7.94 1.36
C ASN A 78 -14.37 -7.87 2.84
N SER A 79 -14.38 -8.99 3.56
CA SER A 79 -14.04 -9.06 4.98
C SER A 79 -12.55 -8.94 5.28
N MET A 80 -11.70 -8.88 4.26
CA MET A 80 -10.24 -8.90 4.37
C MET A 80 -9.57 -7.80 3.55
N ASP A 81 -10.24 -7.23 2.55
CA ASP A 81 -9.68 -6.18 1.70
C ASP A 81 -9.35 -4.92 2.50
N VAL A 82 -8.11 -4.46 2.40
CA VAL A 82 -7.67 -3.19 2.99
C VAL A 82 -6.93 -2.36 1.95
N PRO A 83 -7.27 -1.08 1.72
CA PRO A 83 -6.45 -0.17 0.94
C PRO A 83 -5.08 0.00 1.62
N GLY A 84 -4.02 -0.37 0.92
CA GLY A 84 -2.65 -0.34 1.40
C GLY A 84 -1.89 0.87 0.88
N ILE A 85 -0.81 1.25 1.57
CA ILE A 85 0.05 2.38 1.22
C ILE A 85 1.46 1.85 0.97
N LEU A 86 2.07 2.30 -0.12
CA LEU A 86 3.47 2.05 -0.44
C LEU A 86 4.22 3.37 -0.55
N ALA A 87 5.37 3.49 0.13
CA ALA A 87 6.24 4.66 0.06
C ALA A 87 7.70 4.27 0.36
N ARG A 88 8.65 5.17 0.08
CA ARG A 88 10.09 4.92 0.35
C ARG A 88 10.50 5.20 1.80
N ASN A 89 9.69 5.95 2.55
CA ASN A 89 10.01 6.35 3.93
C ASN A 89 8.73 6.47 4.79
N ILE A 90 8.94 6.48 6.11
CA ILE A 90 7.86 6.47 7.12
C ILE A 90 7.09 7.79 7.12
N ASP A 91 7.76 8.91 6.83
CA ASP A 91 7.18 10.25 6.78
C ASP A 91 6.13 10.36 5.66
N ASP A 92 6.47 9.96 4.44
CA ASP A 92 5.53 9.89 3.31
C ASP A 92 4.40 8.90 3.58
N THR A 93 4.71 7.72 4.14
CA THR A 93 3.69 6.72 4.51
C THR A 93 2.65 7.30 5.47
N THR A 94 3.12 8.04 6.48
CA THR A 94 2.26 8.67 7.49
C THR A 94 1.47 9.83 6.93
N LYS A 95 2.08 10.67 6.09
CA LYS A 95 1.36 11.75 5.40
C LYS A 95 0.20 11.21 4.56
N ILE A 96 0.44 10.15 3.78
CA ILE A 96 -0.61 9.51 2.99
C ILE A 96 -1.68 8.91 3.90
N LEU A 97 -1.31 8.18 4.96
CA LEU A 97 -2.27 7.63 5.91
C LEU A 97 -3.14 8.73 6.52
N ASN A 98 -2.54 9.84 6.93
CA ASN A 98 -3.26 10.97 7.52
C ASN A 98 -4.26 11.62 6.54
N CYS A 99 -4.00 11.54 5.24
CA CYS A 99 -4.91 12.05 4.21
C CYS A 99 -6.10 11.11 3.94
N VAL A 100 -5.90 9.79 4.04
CA VAL A 100 -6.91 8.80 3.58
C VAL A 100 -7.64 8.08 4.72
N ALA A 101 -7.13 8.13 5.94
CA ALA A 101 -7.74 7.48 7.09
C ALA A 101 -8.91 8.28 7.64
N GLY A 102 -9.99 7.59 7.97
CA GLY A 102 -11.18 8.21 8.55
C GLY A 102 -12.47 7.43 8.27
N PRO A 103 -13.54 7.76 9.01
CA PRO A 103 -14.86 7.24 8.72
C PRO A 103 -15.34 7.76 7.35
N ASP A 104 -16.01 6.89 6.60
CA ASP A 104 -16.65 7.24 5.34
C ASP A 104 -18.08 6.72 5.34
N THR A 105 -19.04 7.61 5.11
CA THR A 105 -20.47 7.27 5.07
C THR A 105 -20.85 6.38 3.90
N LEU A 106 -20.01 6.32 2.86
CA LEU A 106 -20.22 5.48 1.68
C LEU A 106 -19.64 4.06 1.83
N ASP A 107 -18.88 3.81 2.91
CA ASP A 107 -18.37 2.49 3.28
C ASP A 107 -18.83 2.10 4.70
N ALA A 108 -19.83 1.23 4.75
CA ALA A 108 -20.41 0.70 5.98
C ALA A 108 -19.43 -0.08 6.86
N THR A 109 -18.24 -0.43 6.35
CA THR A 109 -17.20 -1.17 7.08
C THR A 109 -16.16 -0.28 7.75
N THR A 110 -16.21 1.04 7.53
CA THR A 110 -15.28 1.96 8.19
C THR A 110 -15.52 2.06 9.69
N VAL A 111 -14.42 2.24 10.43
CA VAL A 111 -14.47 2.48 11.86
C VAL A 111 -15.08 3.86 12.09
N LYS A 112 -16.20 3.92 12.83
CA LYS A 112 -16.96 5.16 13.06
C LYS A 112 -16.26 6.18 13.96
N LYS A 113 -15.20 5.78 14.65
CA LYS A 113 -14.42 6.67 15.51
C LYS A 113 -13.67 7.69 14.64
N PRO A 114 -13.72 8.99 14.96
CA PRO A 114 -12.92 9.99 14.25
C PRO A 114 -11.45 9.61 14.25
N PHE A 115 -10.82 9.70 13.07
CA PHE A 115 -9.39 9.50 12.94
C PHE A 115 -8.64 10.72 13.51
N LYS A 116 -7.53 10.45 14.22
CA LYS A 116 -6.62 11.49 14.71
C LYS A 116 -5.31 11.36 13.91
N PRO A 117 -4.88 12.43 13.21
CA PRO A 117 -3.62 12.42 12.49
C PRO A 117 -2.44 12.03 13.38
N ILE A 118 -1.52 11.26 12.82
CA ILE A 118 -0.30 10.79 13.49
C ILE A 118 0.83 11.77 13.18
N ASN A 119 1.57 12.19 14.21
CA ASN A 119 2.82 12.95 14.09
C ASN A 119 3.99 12.04 14.49
N ILE A 120 4.99 11.90 13.61
CA ILE A 120 6.16 11.01 13.83
C ILE A 120 7.21 11.64 14.75
N THR A 121 7.16 12.95 14.99
CA THR A 121 8.17 13.71 15.75
C THR A 121 8.36 13.24 17.20
N ASP A 122 7.47 12.37 17.70
CA ASP A 122 7.51 11.83 19.06
C ASP A 122 8.14 10.43 19.16
N ILE A 123 8.65 9.87 18.05
CA ILE A 123 9.28 8.56 18.04
C ILE A 123 10.79 8.73 18.10
N ASP A 124 11.34 8.56 19.29
CA ASP A 124 12.77 8.37 19.48
C ASP A 124 13.20 7.10 18.74
N LEU A 125 14.07 7.26 17.74
CA LEU A 125 14.69 6.18 16.98
C LEU A 125 16.16 5.96 17.38
N SER A 126 16.61 6.62 18.47
CA SER A 126 17.94 6.44 19.04
C SER A 126 18.05 5.25 20.00
#